data_AF-A0A4R4TX13-F1
#
_entry.id   AF-A0A4R4TX13-F1
#
_cell.length_a   1.000
_cell.length_b   1.000
_cell.length_c   1.000
_cell.angle_alpha   90.00
_cell.angle_beta   90.00
_cell.angle_gamma   90.00
#
_symmetry.space_group_name_H-M   'P 1'
#
loop_
_entity.id
_entity.type
_entity.pdbx_description
1 polymer ?
#
loop_
_entity_poly.entity_id
_entity_poly.type
_entity_poly.pdbx_seq_one_letter_code
_entity_poly.pdbx_strand_id
1 'polypeptide(L)'
;METNTMAYLVGGPCDGSSREADHALLEVELNGMIHRYVRTTKQHGDDGTVYNYDGMVAPGGGEPGVENPAARVASPKADAEGQSGRA
;
A
#
# COMPACT_ATOMS: atom_id res chain seq x y z
N MET A 1 26.72 -7.95 14.89
CA MET A 1 25.26 -8.20 14.96
C MET A 1 24.90 -8.78 13.62
N GLU A 2 24.47 -10.03 13.56
CA GLU A 2 23.86 -10.58 12.35
C GLU A 2 22.53 -9.85 12.17
N THR A 3 22.40 -9.11 11.08
CA THR A 3 21.13 -8.49 10.71
C THR A 3 20.23 -9.62 10.28
N ASN A 4 19.16 -9.87 11.01
CA ASN A 4 18.18 -10.87 10.62
C ASN A 4 17.54 -10.48 9.27
N THR A 5 17.87 -11.22 8.22
CA THR A 5 17.40 -10.96 6.84
C THR A 5 16.19 -11.81 6.48
N MET A 6 15.67 -12.65 7.36
CA MET A 6 14.52 -13.49 7.04
C MET A 6 13.22 -12.69 7.17
N ALA A 7 12.42 -12.66 6.11
CA ALA A 7 11.11 -12.06 6.04
C ALA A 7 10.03 -13.15 6.10
N TYR A 8 9.14 -13.06 7.09
CA TYR A 8 7.95 -13.89 7.19
C TYR A 8 6.74 -13.13 6.63
N LEU A 9 6.14 -13.66 5.58
CA LEU A 9 5.11 -12.97 4.80
C LEU A 9 3.72 -13.28 5.35
N VAL A 10 2.97 -12.22 5.67
CA VAL A 10 1.61 -12.33 6.21
C VAL A 10 0.64 -11.59 5.30
N GLY A 11 -0.41 -12.30 4.88
CA GLY A 11 -1.42 -11.83 3.93
C GLY A 11 -1.01 -11.96 2.47
N GLY A 12 -1.96 -11.68 1.59
CA GLY A 12 -1.75 -11.73 0.14
C GLY A 12 -1.46 -13.15 -0.38
N PRO A 13 -0.87 -13.27 -1.58
CA PRO A 13 -0.66 -14.57 -2.23
C PRO A 13 0.50 -15.40 -1.65
N CYS A 14 1.42 -14.80 -0.89
CA CYS A 14 2.55 -15.50 -0.27
C CYS A 14 2.37 -15.70 1.24
N ASP A 15 1.14 -15.66 1.75
CA ASP A 15 0.87 -15.86 3.18
C ASP A 15 1.51 -17.14 3.73
N GLY A 16 2.16 -17.02 4.89
CA GLY A 16 2.83 -18.13 5.58
C GLY A 16 4.19 -18.54 4.99
N SER A 17 4.64 -17.88 3.91
CA SER A 17 5.94 -18.15 3.29
C SER A 17 7.05 -17.30 3.91
N SER A 18 8.30 -17.77 3.82
CA SER A 18 9.48 -17.01 4.21
C SER A 18 10.42 -16.74 3.03
N ARG A 19 11.11 -15.60 3.05
CA ARG A 19 12.08 -15.18 2.03
C ARG A 19 13.18 -14.33 2.66
N GLU A 20 14.32 -14.21 2.01
CA GLU A 20 15.34 -13.23 2.42
C GLU A 20 14.95 -11.83 1.95
N ALA A 21 14.94 -10.85 2.86
CA ALA A 21 14.75 -9.43 2.61
C ALA A 21 15.38 -8.58 3.72
N ASP A 22 16.21 -7.61 3.34
CA ASP A 22 16.83 -6.66 4.28
C ASP A 22 16.20 -5.25 4.22
N HIS A 23 15.35 -4.99 3.22
CA HIS A 23 14.76 -3.68 2.96
C HIS A 23 13.39 -3.50 3.63
N ALA A 24 12.96 -2.24 3.82
CA ALA A 24 11.65 -1.94 4.39
C ALA A 24 10.47 -2.39 3.50
N LEU A 25 10.71 -2.60 2.21
CA LEU A 25 9.74 -3.04 1.22
C LEU A 25 10.29 -4.27 0.51
N LEU A 26 9.48 -5.33 0.44
CA LEU A 26 9.73 -6.53 -0.35
C LEU A 26 8.71 -6.60 -1.48
N GLU A 27 9.20 -6.78 -2.70
CA GLU A 27 8.38 -6.87 -3.91
C GLU A 27 8.50 -8.28 -4.48
N VAL A 28 7.36 -8.90 -4.76
CA VAL A 28 7.27 -10.25 -5.30
C VAL A 28 6.47 -10.22 -6.59
N GLU A 29 7.10 -10.53 -7.72
CA GLU A 29 6.39 -10.67 -8.99
C GLU A 29 5.68 -12.03 -9.07
N LEU A 30 4.37 -12.02 -9.23
CA LEU A 30 3.52 -13.19 -9.45
C LEU A 30 2.42 -12.85 -10.45
N ASN A 31 2.16 -13.74 -11.40
CA ASN A 31 1.12 -13.55 -12.44
C ASN A 31 1.27 -12.22 -13.22
N GLY A 32 2.50 -11.75 -13.43
CA GLY A 32 2.78 -10.48 -14.11
C GLY A 32 2.42 -9.24 -13.29
N MET A 33 2.16 -9.40 -11.99
CA MET A 33 1.85 -8.32 -11.06
C MET A 33 2.87 -8.29 -9.92
N ILE A 34 3.19 -7.10 -9.41
CA ILE A 34 4.10 -6.91 -8.29
C ILE A 34 3.29 -6.87 -7.00
N HIS A 35 3.46 -7.87 -6.15
CA HIS A 35 2.90 -7.95 -4.82
C HIS A 35 3.86 -7.34 -3.81
N ARG A 36 3.41 -6.34 -3.07
CA ARG A 36 4.22 -5.57 -2.13
C ARG A 36 3.96 -6.02 -0.70
N TYR A 37 5.05 -6.16 0.04
CA TYR A 37 5.08 -6.54 1.45
C TYR A 37 5.92 -5.54 2.22
N VAL A 38 5.37 -4.93 3.27
CA VAL A 38 6.07 -3.92 4.08
C VAL A 38 6.59 -4.51 5.37
N ARG A 39 7.86 -4.24 5.66
CA ARG A 39 8.53 -4.65 6.89
C ARG A 39 7.81 -4.05 8.09
N THR A 40 7.57 -4.87 9.09
CA THR A 40 7.00 -4.41 10.36
C THR A 40 8.06 -4.43 11.47
N THR A 41 7.67 -3.95 12.64
CA THR A 41 8.49 -4.08 13.87
C THR A 41 8.27 -5.41 14.60
N LYS A 42 7.39 -6.29 14.11
CA LYS A 42 7.12 -7.59 14.72
C LYS A 42 8.11 -8.63 14.22
N GLN A 43 8.52 -9.52 15.11
CA GLN A 43 9.33 -10.70 14.79
C GLN A 43 8.46 -11.96 14.70
N HIS A 44 8.94 -12.92 13.91
CA HIS A 44 8.39 -14.26 13.74
C HIS A 44 9.44 -15.27 14.19
N GLY A 45 9.26 -15.83 15.39
CA GLY A 45 10.26 -16.70 16.02
C GLY A 45 11.52 -15.92 16.45
N ASP A 46 12.64 -16.62 16.53
CA ASP A 46 13.93 -16.06 16.96
C ASP A 46 14.68 -15.33 15.83
N ASP A 47 14.35 -15.61 14.57
CA ASP A 47 15.15 -15.21 13.43
C ASP A 47 14.30 -14.84 12.20
N GLY A 48 13.18 -14.14 12.37
CA GLY A 48 12.41 -13.61 11.24
C GLY A 48 11.74 -12.30 11.56
N THR A 49 11.71 -11.36 10.61
CA THR A 49 10.88 -10.16 10.68
C THR A 49 9.57 -10.37 9.92
N VAL A 50 8.45 -9.97 10.50
CA VAL A 50 7.15 -10.05 9.82
C VAL A 50 7.03 -8.93 8.79
N TYR A 51 6.63 -9.29 7.57
CA TYR A 51 6.24 -8.37 6.52
C TYR A 51 4.76 -8.56 6.19
N ASN A 52 4.01 -7.47 6.21
CA ASN A 52 2.57 -7.48 5.91
C ASN A 52 2.32 -7.13 4.45
N TYR A 53 1.34 -7.79 3.85
CA TYR A 53 0.88 -7.45 2.51
C TYR A 53 0.32 -6.02 2.44
N ASP A 54 0.90 -5.21 1.58
CA ASP A 54 0.53 -3.80 1.33
C ASP A 54 -0.40 -3.68 0.12
N GLY A 55 -0.27 -4.58 -0.85
CA GLY A 55 -1.12 -4.59 -2.03
C GLY A 55 -0.41 -5.11 -3.26
N MET A 56 -1.00 -4.86 -4.42
CA MET A 56 -0.48 -5.27 -5.72
C MET A 56 -0.44 -4.06 -6.64
N VAL A 57 0.62 -3.97 -7.46
CA VAL A 57 0.75 -2.97 -8.52
C VAL A 57 1.10 -3.66 -9.84
N ALA A 58 0.68 -3.05 -10.95
CA ALA A 58 1.19 -3.46 -12.26
C ALA A 58 2.69 -3.07 -12.35
N PRO A 59 3.52 -3.84 -13.07
CA PRO A 59 4.95 -3.53 -13.23
C PRO A 59 5.21 -2.18 -13.92
N GLY A 60 4.23 -1.65 -14.65
CA GLY A 60 4.25 -0.29 -15.22
C GLY A 60 3.85 0.83 -14.25
N GLY A 61 3.52 0.51 -13.00
CA GLY A 61 2.96 1.44 -12.01
C GLY A 61 1.48 1.75 -12.23
N GLY A 62 0.82 2.27 -11.19
CA GLY A 62 -0.47 2.94 -11.35
C GLY A 62 -0.24 4.35 -11.89
N GLU A 63 -0.98 4.74 -12.93
CA GLU A 63 -0.86 6.08 -13.51
C GLU A 63 -1.04 7.16 -12.41
N PRO A 64 -0.07 8.06 -12.20
CA PRO A 64 -0.21 9.15 -11.25
C PRO A 64 -1.40 10.05 -11.65
N GLY A 65 -2.42 10.12 -10.79
CA GLY A 65 -3.43 11.17 -10.87
C GLY A 65 -4.69 10.89 -11.69
N VAL A 66 -5.05 9.63 -11.97
CA VAL A 66 -6.43 9.31 -12.41
C VAL A 66 -7.37 9.28 -11.20
N GLU A 67 -7.32 10.32 -10.37
CA GLU A 67 -8.44 10.66 -9.50
C GLU A 67 -9.45 11.32 -10.42
N ASN A 68 -10.56 10.66 -10.75
CA ASN A 68 -11.58 11.29 -11.58
C ASN A 68 -12.01 12.61 -10.91
N PRO A 69 -11.68 13.79 -11.48
CA PRO A 69 -12.03 15.05 -10.84
C PRO A 69 -13.55 15.26 -10.79
N ALA A 70 -14.34 14.50 -11.57
CA ALA A 70 -15.80 14.47 -11.52
C ALA A 70 -16.36 13.56 -10.41
N ALA A 71 -15.54 12.67 -9.84
CA ALA A 71 -15.88 11.93 -8.63
C ALA A 71 -15.66 12.78 -7.36
N ARG A 72 -15.14 14.01 -7.49
CA ARG A 72 -15.22 15.02 -6.44
C ARG A 72 -16.69 15.40 -6.28
N VAL A 73 -17.41 14.62 -5.49
CA VAL A 73 -18.70 15.02 -4.94
C VAL A 73 -18.43 16.34 -4.21
N ALA A 74 -18.90 17.44 -4.79
CA ALA A 74 -18.99 18.69 -4.06
C ALA A 74 -19.77 18.37 -2.79
N SER A 75 -19.11 18.47 -1.63
CA SER A 75 -19.83 18.40 -0.36
C SER A 75 -20.97 19.41 -0.44
N PRO A 76 -22.23 19.05 -0.09
CA PRO A 76 -23.31 20.03 -0.03
C PRO A 76 -23.03 20.94 1.16
N LYS A 77 -22.15 21.93 0.96
CA LYS A 77 -22.00 23.06 1.85
C LYS A 77 -22.94 24.15 1.37
N ALA A 78 -24.03 24.25 2.11
CA ALA A 78 -24.72 25.49 2.42
C ALA A 78 -25.27 26.29 1.22
N ASP A 79 -26.46 25.91 0.76
CA ASP A 79 -27.46 26.92 0.36
C ASP A 79 -27.92 27.61 1.66
N ALA A 80 -27.08 28.52 2.15
CA ALA A 80 -27.41 29.42 3.24
C ALA A 80 -26.60 30.71 3.04
N GLU A 81 -27.33 31.71 2.54
CA GLU A 81 -27.09 33.15 2.70
C GLU A 81 -26.08 33.83 1.76
N GLY A 82 -26.59 34.73 0.91
CA GLY A 82 -25.75 35.62 0.11
C GLY A 82 -26.46 36.45 -0.95
N GLN A 83 -27.60 37.07 -0.62
CA GLN A 83 -28.19 38.15 -1.42
C GLN A 83 -27.21 39.34 -1.53
N SER A 84 -26.72 39.67 -2.74
CA SER A 84 -26.59 41.06 -3.26
C SER A 84 -25.92 41.11 -4.64
N GLY A 85 -26.58 41.73 -5.63
CA GLY A 85 -25.89 42.37 -6.75
C GLY A 85 -26.51 42.21 -8.16
N ARG A 86 -27.10 43.30 -8.68
CA ARG A 86 -27.70 43.59 -10.01
C ARG A 86 -29.22 43.33 -10.09
N ALA A 87 -30.06 44.30 -10.47
CA ALA A 87 -29.88 45.67 -10.95
C ALA A 87 -31.14 46.49 -10.62
#